data_AF-A0A417Z917-F1
#
_entry.id   AF-A0A417Z917-F1
#
_cell.length_a   1.000
_cell.length_b   1.000
_cell.length_c   1.000
_cell.angle_alpha   90.00
_cell.angle_beta   90.00
_cell.angle_gamma   90.00
#
_symmetry.space_group_name_H-M   'P 1'
#
loop_
_entity.id
_entity.type
_entity.pdbx_description
1 polymer ?
#
loop_
_entity_poly.entity_id
_entity_poly.type
_entity_poly.pdbx_seq_one_letter_code
_entity_poly.pdbx_strand_id
1 'polypeptide(L)'
;MADQARARKVADRIKSLVAEFVEFRLKDERVGFLTITDVRVTGDLQNASVFYTVFGSDAERAATAEALADNRGRIRSHVGKGLGIRLTPTIEFFPDALPEGAAHLEDALAKRAPATRNSRGPRRGLRSPARPTRTRSPSRGRAVNDARPQTPDGILIVDKPVGWTSHDVVGRMRRLANTRRVGHAGTLDPMATGVLVVGVNRATKLLTFLVGCDKEYTATIRLGQSTVTDDAEGDVVDAPGATREVVAEQALSAAVAELTGDIDQVPSSVSAIKIDGKRSYARVRGGEDIELAARPVTVSRFDVLEVRETSADGATRVVDVDVVVEVSSGTYVRALARDLGAALGVGGHLTALRRTRVGTFTLDAARTLDDISTEVDAGRAPSVIPMADAAADAFAVHHVTEDEERALTFGQRIASAPERAETVAAIAPDGRLAAILDESTPKAKSRVTFPK
;
A
#
# COMPACT_ATOMS: atom_id res chain seq x y z
N MET A 1 -24.35 -8.48 28.20
CA MET A 1 -23.83 -8.48 26.81
C MET A 1 -22.44 -7.87 26.83
N ALA A 2 -21.43 -8.58 26.36
CA ALA A 2 -20.06 -8.06 26.33
C ALA A 2 -20.00 -6.82 25.42
N ASP A 3 -19.35 -5.77 25.90
CA ASP A 3 -19.16 -4.51 25.17
C ASP A 3 -18.13 -4.73 24.05
N GLN A 4 -18.61 -5.25 22.91
CA GLN A 4 -17.79 -5.53 21.73
C GLN A 4 -17.09 -4.26 21.20
N ALA A 5 -17.72 -3.09 21.37
CA ALA A 5 -17.12 -1.82 20.99
C ALA A 5 -15.90 -1.48 21.87
N ARG A 6 -15.97 -1.74 23.18
CA ARG A 6 -14.83 -1.61 24.10
C ARG A 6 -13.73 -2.62 23.81
N ALA A 7 -14.07 -3.88 23.52
CA ALA A 7 -13.07 -4.89 23.14
C ALA A 7 -12.32 -4.49 21.87
N ARG A 8 -13.01 -3.95 20.87
CA ARG A 8 -12.41 -3.44 19.63
C ARG A 8 -11.46 -2.26 19.87
N LYS A 9 -11.86 -1.26 20.67
CA LYS A 9 -10.99 -0.13 21.04
C LYS A 9 -9.72 -0.59 21.77
N VAL A 10 -9.86 -1.58 22.66
CA VAL A 10 -8.72 -2.17 23.37
C VAL A 10 -7.82 -2.92 22.38
N ALA A 11 -8.39 -3.68 21.45
CA ALA A 11 -7.63 -4.39 20.42
C ALA A 11 -6.79 -3.45 19.53
N ASP A 12 -7.37 -2.36 19.03
CA ASP A 12 -6.67 -1.35 18.22
C ASP A 12 -5.51 -0.70 19.00
N ARG A 13 -5.71 -0.48 20.31
CA ARG A 13 -4.68 0.06 21.19
C ARG A 13 -3.55 -0.95 21.44
N ILE A 14 -3.88 -2.21 21.72
CA ILE A 14 -2.88 -3.29 21.88
C ILE A 14 -2.07 -3.43 20.60
N LYS A 15 -2.72 -3.43 19.43
CA LYS A 15 -2.06 -3.52 18.13
C LYS A 15 -1.00 -2.45 17.95
N SER A 16 -1.35 -1.21 18.26
CA SER A 16 -0.42 -0.06 18.18
C SER A 16 0.76 -0.21 19.13
N LEU A 17 0.53 -0.63 20.37
CA LEU A 17 1.57 -0.79 21.40
C LEU A 17 2.49 -1.98 21.14
N VAL A 18 1.95 -3.10 20.64
CA VAL A 18 2.75 -4.25 20.26
C VAL A 18 3.60 -3.92 19.05
N ALA A 19 3.04 -3.25 18.03
CA ALA A 19 3.79 -2.79 16.87
C ALA A 19 4.93 -1.83 17.28
N GLU A 20 4.64 -0.83 18.12
CA GLU A 20 5.65 0.09 18.66
C GLU A 20 6.76 -0.66 19.40
N PHE A 21 6.41 -1.59 20.29
CA PHE A 21 7.41 -2.32 21.07
C PHE A 21 8.30 -3.16 20.18
N VAL A 22 7.70 -3.90 19.25
CA VAL A 22 8.43 -4.81 18.36
C VAL A 22 9.32 -4.02 17.40
N GLU A 23 8.88 -2.87 16.92
CA GLU A 23 9.64 -2.03 15.98
C GLU A 23 10.78 -1.25 16.66
N PHE A 24 10.55 -0.71 17.86
CA PHE A 24 11.47 0.26 18.46
C PHE A 24 12.18 -0.20 19.74
N ARG A 25 11.66 -1.24 20.42
CA ARG A 25 12.14 -1.62 21.76
C ARG A 25 12.63 -3.06 21.84
N LEU A 26 12.19 -3.92 20.94
CA LEU A 26 12.62 -5.30 20.85
C LEU A 26 13.96 -5.39 20.10
N LYS A 27 15.05 -5.39 20.87
CA LYS A 27 16.41 -5.60 20.35
C LYS A 27 16.76 -7.08 20.36
N ASP A 28 16.10 -7.87 19.50
CA ASP A 28 16.38 -9.30 19.33
C ASP A 28 16.63 -9.55 17.83
N GLU A 29 17.85 -9.98 17.49
CA GLU A 29 18.29 -10.12 16.10
C GLU A 29 17.57 -11.25 15.34
N ARG A 30 16.89 -12.15 16.06
CA ARG A 30 16.04 -13.21 15.49
C ARG A 30 14.73 -12.66 14.91
N VAL A 31 14.35 -11.43 15.29
CA VAL A 31 13.13 -10.77 14.87
C VAL A 31 13.34 -10.20 13.47
N GLY A 32 12.81 -10.89 12.46
CA GLY A 32 12.82 -10.46 11.07
C GLY A 32 11.88 -9.28 10.81
N PHE A 33 11.74 -8.88 9.53
CA PHE A 33 10.76 -7.85 9.17
C PHE A 33 9.35 -8.42 9.38
N LEU A 34 8.72 -8.05 10.49
CA LEU A 34 7.37 -8.49 10.83
C LEU A 34 6.38 -7.33 10.88
N THR A 35 5.12 -7.65 10.62
CA THR A 35 4.01 -6.71 10.76
C THR A 35 2.93 -7.33 11.62
N ILE A 36 2.43 -6.58 12.60
CA ILE A 36 1.24 -6.96 13.37
C ILE A 36 0.02 -6.73 12.48
N THR A 37 -0.54 -7.81 11.94
CA THR A 37 -1.63 -7.76 10.98
C THR A 37 -2.95 -7.45 11.66
N ASP A 38 -3.18 -8.01 12.84
CA ASP A 38 -4.40 -7.85 13.61
C ASP A 38 -4.24 -8.13 15.10
N VAL A 39 -5.19 -7.67 15.91
CA VAL A 39 -5.33 -8.07 17.32
C VAL A 39 -6.80 -8.31 17.61
N ARG A 40 -7.10 -9.41 18.30
CA ARG A 40 -8.44 -9.74 18.76
C ARG A 40 -8.44 -9.84 20.28
N VAL A 41 -9.45 -9.27 20.91
CA VAL A 41 -9.57 -9.26 22.37
C VAL A 41 -10.91 -9.89 22.76
N THR A 42 -10.89 -10.77 23.76
CA THR A 42 -12.10 -11.41 24.28
C THR A 42 -13.03 -10.37 24.92
N GLY A 43 -14.34 -10.64 24.96
CA GLY A 43 -15.33 -9.69 25.46
C GLY A 43 -15.17 -9.31 26.95
N ASP A 44 -14.49 -10.15 27.72
CA ASP A 44 -14.08 -9.92 29.12
C ASP A 44 -12.73 -9.20 29.26
N LEU A 45 -12.07 -8.88 28.13
CA LEU A 45 -10.77 -8.24 28.02
C LEU A 45 -9.61 -9.01 28.65
N GLN A 46 -9.76 -10.31 28.94
CA GLN A 46 -8.71 -11.09 29.60
C GLN A 46 -7.64 -11.60 28.65
N ASN A 47 -7.99 -11.87 27.38
CA ASN A 47 -7.09 -12.47 26.41
C ASN A 47 -7.02 -11.64 25.12
N ALA A 48 -5.81 -11.51 24.59
CA ALA A 48 -5.51 -10.82 23.33
C ALA A 48 -4.72 -11.75 22.40
N SER A 49 -5.31 -12.10 21.26
CA SER A 49 -4.64 -12.83 20.17
C SER A 49 -4.06 -11.82 19.18
N VAL A 50 -2.75 -11.81 19.05
CA VAL A 50 -1.99 -10.92 18.16
C VAL A 50 -1.57 -11.70 16.93
N PHE A 51 -2.06 -11.28 15.78
CA PHE A 51 -1.73 -11.88 14.50
C PHE A 51 -0.57 -11.12 13.86
N TYR A 52 0.38 -11.84 13.28
CA TYR A 52 1.56 -11.24 12.67
C TYR A 52 2.01 -11.99 11.41
N THR A 53 2.60 -11.26 10.48
CA THR A 53 3.26 -11.84 9.30
C THR A 53 4.74 -11.50 9.36
N VAL A 54 5.59 -12.50 9.11
CA VAL A 54 7.04 -12.34 8.99
C VAL A 54 7.40 -12.46 7.51
N PHE A 55 8.04 -11.42 6.99
CA PHE A 55 8.52 -11.37 5.61
C PHE A 55 9.97 -11.83 5.58
N GLY A 56 10.16 -13.10 5.25
CA GLY A 56 11.45 -13.76 5.21
C GLY A 56 11.30 -15.24 4.87
N SER A 57 12.43 -15.94 4.86
CA SER A 57 12.50 -17.40 4.75
C SER A 57 11.78 -18.12 5.89
N ASP A 58 11.44 -19.41 5.71
CA ASP A 58 10.88 -20.25 6.78
C ASP A 58 11.72 -20.25 8.07
N ALA A 59 13.05 -20.21 7.93
CA ALA A 59 13.96 -20.11 9.06
C ALA A 59 13.79 -18.79 9.84
N GLU A 60 13.64 -17.67 9.14
CA GLU A 60 13.36 -16.36 9.77
C GLU A 60 11.97 -16.30 10.40
N ARG A 61 10.98 -16.98 9.80
CA ARG A 61 9.63 -17.12 10.39
C ARG A 61 9.69 -17.87 11.72
N ALA A 62 10.38 -19.00 11.76
CA ALA A 62 10.55 -19.80 12.98
C ALA A 62 11.33 -19.01 14.06
N ALA A 63 12.44 -18.38 13.68
CA ALA A 63 13.26 -17.58 14.60
C ALA A 63 12.48 -16.38 15.19
N THR A 64 11.65 -15.72 14.37
CA THR A 64 10.80 -14.61 14.83
C THR A 64 9.70 -15.10 15.76
N ALA A 65 9.10 -16.26 15.49
CA ALA A 65 8.08 -16.86 16.36
C ALA A 65 8.63 -17.17 17.76
N GLU A 66 9.84 -17.75 17.83
CA GLU A 66 10.56 -17.98 19.08
C GLU A 66 10.86 -16.67 19.81
N ALA A 67 11.38 -15.66 19.11
CA ALA A 67 11.70 -14.37 19.71
C ALA A 67 10.47 -13.65 20.28
N LEU A 68 9.31 -13.72 19.60
CA LEU A 68 8.04 -13.18 20.12
C LEU A 68 7.54 -13.96 21.34
N ALA A 69 7.72 -15.28 21.36
CA ALA A 69 7.38 -16.11 22.51
C ALA A 69 8.25 -15.77 23.74
N ASP A 70 9.57 -15.70 23.57
CA ASP A 70 10.54 -15.37 24.62
C ASP A 70 10.30 -13.97 25.21
N ASN A 71 9.92 -13.01 24.37
CA ASN A 71 9.71 -11.63 24.78
C ASN A 71 8.26 -11.30 25.17
N ARG A 72 7.35 -12.29 25.20
CA ARG A 72 5.92 -12.11 25.49
C ARG A 72 5.66 -11.34 26.79
N GLY A 73 6.43 -11.62 27.85
CA GLY A 73 6.32 -10.92 29.13
C GLY A 73 6.70 -9.43 29.06
N ARG A 74 7.75 -9.09 28.30
CA ARG A 74 8.21 -7.71 28.09
C ARG A 74 7.21 -6.92 27.25
N ILE A 75 6.70 -7.54 26.18
CA ILE A 75 5.68 -6.96 25.31
C ILE A 75 4.41 -6.69 26.12
N ARG A 76 3.93 -7.67 26.89
CA ARG A 76 2.77 -7.52 27.78
C ARG A 76 2.96 -6.42 28.81
N SER A 77 4.14 -6.31 29.43
CA SER A 77 4.44 -5.23 30.37
C SER A 77 4.35 -3.84 29.72
N HIS A 78 4.88 -3.69 28.50
CA HIS A 78 4.77 -2.43 27.74
C HIS A 78 3.33 -2.10 27.37
N VAL A 79 2.59 -3.09 26.87
CA VAL A 79 1.17 -2.96 26.54
C VAL A 79 0.37 -2.55 27.77
N GLY A 80 0.61 -3.17 28.93
CA GLY A 80 -0.06 -2.84 30.19
C GLY A 80 0.14 -1.39 30.62
N LYS A 81 1.37 -0.86 30.48
CA LYS A 81 1.66 0.57 30.74
C LYS A 81 0.94 1.52 29.80
N GLY A 82 0.67 1.08 28.56
CA GLY A 82 0.07 1.91 27.50
C GLY A 82 -1.45 1.76 27.34
N LEU A 83 -2.08 0.77 27.98
CA LEU A 83 -3.50 0.45 27.82
C LEU A 83 -4.45 1.26 28.70
N GLY A 84 -3.98 1.68 29.88
CA GLY A 84 -4.79 2.46 30.83
C GLY A 84 -5.95 1.67 31.47
N ILE A 85 -5.91 0.33 31.48
CA ILE A 85 -6.92 -0.51 32.14
C ILE A 85 -6.32 -1.30 33.31
N ARG A 86 -7.17 -1.66 34.29
CA ARG A 86 -6.74 -2.30 35.54
C ARG A 86 -6.07 -3.65 35.35
N LEU A 87 -6.54 -4.45 34.38
CA LEU A 87 -5.99 -5.77 34.08
C LEU A 87 -5.41 -5.77 32.67
N THR A 88 -4.11 -6.03 32.54
CA THR A 88 -3.50 -6.21 31.22
C THR A 88 -3.81 -7.60 30.69
N PRO A 89 -4.37 -7.73 29.47
CA PRO A 89 -4.69 -9.03 28.89
C PRO A 89 -3.46 -9.93 28.74
N THR A 90 -3.67 -11.24 28.75
CA THR A 90 -2.67 -12.20 28.27
C THR A 90 -2.49 -12.02 26.77
N ILE A 91 -1.25 -12.03 26.29
CA ILE A 91 -0.93 -11.84 24.87
C ILE A 91 -0.43 -13.15 24.28
N GLU A 92 -1.05 -13.60 23.21
CA GLU A 92 -0.60 -14.74 22.41
C GLU A 92 -0.35 -14.32 20.96
N PHE A 93 0.65 -14.91 20.33
CA PHE A 93 1.07 -14.57 18.98
C PHE A 93 0.71 -15.69 18.00
N PHE A 94 0.07 -15.34 16.89
CA PHE A 94 -0.36 -16.27 15.85
C PHE A 94 0.21 -15.83 14.49
N PRO A 95 0.92 -16.70 13.77
CA PRO A 95 1.36 -16.38 12.42
C PRO A 95 0.15 -16.33 11.47
N ASP A 96 0.06 -15.26 10.68
CA ASP A 96 -0.89 -15.15 9.58
C ASP A 96 -0.24 -15.66 8.29
N ALA A 97 -0.85 -16.69 7.69
CA ALA A 97 -0.47 -17.17 6.37
C ALA A 97 -0.93 -16.17 5.30
N LEU A 98 0.01 -15.40 4.73
CA LEU A 98 -0.17 -14.85 3.38
C LEU A 98 0.16 -15.97 2.37
N PRO A 99 -0.58 -16.11 1.26
CA PRO A 99 -0.20 -17.04 0.19
C PRO A 99 1.10 -16.60 -0.49
N GLU A 100 2.01 -17.55 -0.69
CA GLU A 100 3.32 -17.40 -1.30
C GLU A 100 3.21 -17.20 -2.82
N GLY A 101 3.34 -15.97 -3.30
CA GLY A 101 3.34 -15.67 -4.75
C GLY A 101 4.71 -15.33 -5.35
N ALA A 102 5.69 -14.89 -4.55
CA ALA A 102 6.93 -14.32 -5.10
C ALA A 102 8.16 -15.24 -5.00
N ALA A 103 8.29 -16.01 -3.92
CA ALA A 103 9.50 -16.80 -3.66
C ALA A 103 9.63 -18.05 -4.56
N HIS A 104 8.50 -18.66 -4.95
CA HIS A 104 8.51 -19.86 -5.81
C HIS A 104 8.73 -19.55 -7.29
N LEU A 105 8.47 -18.31 -7.73
CA LEU A 105 8.64 -17.91 -9.14
C LEU A 105 10.12 -17.77 -9.51
N GLU A 106 10.94 -17.17 -8.65
CA GLU A 106 12.39 -17.05 -8.89
C GLU A 106 13.06 -18.43 -8.91
N ASP A 107 12.61 -19.35 -8.06
CA ASP A 107 13.14 -20.72 -7.96
C ASP A 107 12.70 -21.60 -9.15
N ALA A 108 11.49 -21.38 -9.69
CA ALA A 108 10.98 -22.03 -10.89
C ALA A 108 11.57 -21.45 -12.20
N LEU A 109 11.86 -20.14 -12.24
CA LEU A 109 12.51 -19.47 -13.36
C LEU A 109 14.01 -19.80 -13.43
N ALA A 110 14.69 -19.92 -12.28
CA ALA A 110 16.07 -20.40 -12.22
C ALA A 110 16.21 -21.85 -12.72
N LYS A 111 15.19 -22.69 -12.51
CA LYS A 111 15.13 -24.09 -12.99
C LYS A 111 14.79 -24.23 -14.49
N ARG A 112 14.45 -23.14 -15.20
CA ARG A 112 14.03 -23.16 -16.61
C ARG A 112 14.95 -22.43 -17.60
N ALA A 113 16.10 -21.91 -17.19
CA ALA A 113 17.05 -21.31 -18.13
C ALA A 113 17.63 -22.40 -19.08
N PRO A 114 17.49 -22.26 -20.41
CA PRO A 114 18.01 -23.26 -21.35
C PRO A 114 19.54 -23.20 -21.41
N ALA A 115 20.16 -24.37 -21.20
CA ALA A 115 21.58 -24.58 -21.39
C ALA A 115 21.98 -24.28 -22.85
N THR A 116 22.78 -23.23 -23.05
CA THR A 116 23.50 -23.01 -24.30
C THR A 116 24.44 -24.19 -24.55
N ARG A 117 24.05 -25.03 -25.52
CA ARG A 117 24.87 -26.08 -26.12
C ARG A 117 26.14 -25.48 -26.71
N ASN A 118 27.29 -25.87 -26.19
CA ASN A 118 28.52 -25.88 -26.95
C ASN A 118 29.08 -27.30 -27.00
N SER A 119 29.33 -27.75 -28.22
CA SER A 119 29.69 -29.11 -28.64
C SER A 119 31.06 -29.57 -28.17
N ARG A 120 31.18 -30.85 -27.74
CA ARG A 120 32.21 -31.83 -28.16
C ARG A 120 32.15 -33.15 -27.35
N GLY A 121 31.96 -34.27 -28.07
CA GLY A 121 32.67 -35.56 -27.92
C GLY A 121 32.36 -36.51 -26.74
N PRO A 122 31.96 -37.79 -26.99
CA PRO A 122 31.61 -38.74 -25.93
C PRO A 122 32.78 -39.65 -25.56
N ARG A 123 33.05 -39.88 -24.26
CA ARG A 123 33.69 -41.12 -23.80
C ARG A 123 33.19 -41.60 -22.43
N ARG A 124 32.78 -42.88 -22.47
CA ARG A 124 32.41 -43.82 -21.41
C ARG A 124 33.38 -43.89 -20.23
N GLY A 125 32.80 -44.07 -19.03
CA GLY A 125 33.15 -45.20 -18.17
C GLY A 125 33.88 -44.89 -16.86
N LEU A 126 33.24 -45.34 -15.79
CA LEU A 126 33.79 -45.95 -14.56
C LEU A 126 33.57 -45.18 -13.25
N ARG A 127 33.22 -45.99 -12.25
CA ARG A 127 32.83 -45.67 -10.87
C ARG A 127 34.03 -45.18 -10.04
N SER A 128 33.72 -44.32 -9.07
CA SER A 128 34.39 -43.96 -7.81
C SER A 128 35.50 -44.90 -7.30
N PRO A 129 36.53 -44.41 -6.55
CA PRO A 129 36.29 -43.68 -5.29
C PRO A 129 37.34 -42.66 -4.79
N ALA A 130 36.95 -42.01 -3.68
CA ALA A 130 37.77 -41.47 -2.59
C ALA A 130 38.52 -40.13 -2.76
N ARG A 131 38.29 -39.30 -1.74
CA ARG A 131 38.87 -37.99 -1.41
C ARG A 131 40.39 -38.07 -1.21
N PRO A 132 41.14 -36.98 -1.47
CA PRO A 132 41.74 -36.31 -0.32
C PRO A 132 41.68 -34.78 -0.38
N THR A 133 41.73 -34.22 0.81
CA THR A 133 41.81 -32.80 1.20
C THR A 133 42.99 -32.05 0.57
N ARG A 134 42.73 -30.90 -0.06
CA ARG A 134 43.75 -29.86 -0.34
C ARG A 134 43.21 -28.46 -0.06
N THR A 135 43.73 -27.90 1.03
CA THR A 135 44.13 -26.49 1.24
C THR A 135 43.62 -25.44 0.26
N ARG A 136 42.71 -24.58 0.76
CA ARG A 136 42.30 -23.32 0.11
C ARG A 136 43.49 -22.38 0.00
N SER A 137 43.94 -22.10 -1.22
CA SER A 137 44.66 -20.86 -1.53
C SER A 137 43.63 -19.72 -1.61
N PRO A 138 43.93 -18.51 -1.11
CA PRO A 138 42.98 -17.41 -1.18
C PRO A 138 42.92 -16.91 -2.63
N SER A 139 41.85 -17.26 -3.34
CA SER A 139 41.50 -16.55 -4.57
C SER A 139 41.15 -15.12 -4.18
N ARG A 140 41.88 -14.17 -4.76
CA ARG A 140 41.60 -12.73 -4.72
C ARG A 140 40.18 -12.49 -5.24
N GLY A 141 39.22 -12.47 -4.32
CA GLY A 141 37.87 -11.98 -4.57
C GLY A 141 37.97 -10.47 -4.77
N ARG A 142 37.70 -10.06 -6.00
CA ARG A 142 37.51 -8.67 -6.44
C ARG A 142 36.51 -8.00 -5.48
N ALA A 143 36.99 -7.10 -4.63
CA ALA A 143 36.14 -6.21 -3.86
C ALA A 143 35.39 -5.32 -4.87
N VAL A 144 34.14 -5.67 -5.18
CA VAL A 144 33.23 -4.75 -5.85
C VAL A 144 32.73 -3.84 -4.74
N ASN A 145 33.08 -2.54 -4.83
CA ASN A 145 32.68 -1.50 -3.89
C ASN A 145 31.17 -1.58 -3.60
N ASP A 146 30.83 -1.96 -2.37
CA ASP A 146 29.48 -2.18 -1.85
C ASP A 146 28.84 -0.89 -1.29
N ALA A 147 29.25 0.28 -1.79
CA ALA A 147 28.80 1.57 -1.29
C ALA A 147 27.90 2.26 -2.31
N ARG A 148 26.76 1.65 -2.66
CA ARG A 148 25.72 2.39 -3.39
C ARG A 148 25.20 3.51 -2.49
N PRO A 149 25.13 4.76 -2.97
CA PRO A 149 24.66 5.86 -2.16
C PRO A 149 23.19 5.63 -1.77
N GLN A 150 22.89 5.83 -0.49
CA GLN A 150 21.53 5.71 0.03
C GLN A 150 20.69 6.92 -0.40
N THR A 151 19.45 6.69 -0.84
CA THR A 151 18.51 7.76 -1.15
C THR A 151 18.20 8.58 0.11
N PRO A 152 18.17 9.93 0.01
CA PRO A 152 17.81 10.79 1.13
C PRO A 152 16.34 10.64 1.56
N ASP A 153 15.96 11.30 2.66
CA ASP A 153 14.56 11.42 3.07
C ASP A 153 13.76 12.20 2.02
N GLY A 154 12.69 11.63 1.48
CA GLY A 154 11.85 12.33 0.51
C GLY A 154 10.80 11.47 -0.19
N ILE A 155 10.09 12.11 -1.11
CA ILE A 155 9.02 11.52 -1.92
C ILE A 155 9.52 11.27 -3.34
N LEU A 156 9.15 10.11 -3.89
CA LEU A 156 9.32 9.73 -5.28
C LEU A 156 7.94 9.53 -5.90
N ILE A 157 7.73 10.08 -7.09
CA ILE A 157 6.54 9.80 -7.89
C ILE A 157 6.92 8.72 -8.90
N VAL A 158 6.35 7.53 -8.74
CA VAL A 158 6.64 6.39 -9.61
C VAL A 158 5.46 6.15 -10.54
N ASP A 159 5.70 6.05 -11.84
CA ASP A 159 4.71 5.53 -12.78
C ASP A 159 4.66 4.02 -12.65
N LYS A 160 3.61 3.50 -11.97
CA LYS A 160 3.45 2.08 -11.73
C LYS A 160 3.16 1.38 -13.07
N PRO A 161 3.97 0.38 -13.47
CA PRO A 161 3.67 -0.41 -14.66
C PRO A 161 2.46 -1.32 -14.44
N VAL A 162 1.86 -1.75 -15.55
CA VAL A 162 0.77 -2.74 -15.57
C VAL A 162 1.27 -4.09 -15.05
N GLY A 163 0.38 -4.83 -14.37
CA GLY A 163 0.65 -6.17 -13.84
C GLY A 163 1.45 -6.19 -12.53
N TRP A 164 2.00 -5.05 -12.10
CA TRP A 164 2.72 -4.94 -10.83
C TRP A 164 1.77 -4.55 -9.70
N THR A 165 1.88 -5.19 -8.54
CA THR A 165 1.21 -4.65 -7.35
C THR A 165 1.94 -3.38 -6.88
N SER A 166 1.25 -2.52 -6.13
CA SER A 166 1.91 -1.37 -5.46
C SER A 166 3.03 -1.82 -4.51
N HIS A 167 2.93 -3.03 -3.96
CA HIS A 167 3.95 -3.59 -3.07
C HIS A 167 5.19 -4.06 -3.84
N ASP A 168 5.04 -4.57 -5.06
CA ASP A 168 6.17 -4.93 -5.92
C ASP A 168 7.01 -3.70 -6.25
N VAL A 169 6.36 -2.55 -6.51
CA VAL A 169 7.06 -1.27 -6.67
C VAL A 169 7.84 -0.90 -5.41
N VAL A 170 7.24 -1.02 -4.22
CA VAL A 170 7.96 -0.78 -2.96
C VAL A 170 9.15 -1.74 -2.80
N GLY A 171 8.97 -3.02 -3.12
CA GLY A 171 10.02 -4.04 -3.07
C GLY A 171 11.20 -3.69 -4.00
N ARG A 172 10.90 -3.26 -5.23
CA ARG A 172 11.92 -2.77 -6.18
C ARG A 172 12.59 -1.50 -5.68
N MET A 173 11.82 -0.55 -5.17
CA MET A 173 12.34 0.72 -4.66
C MET A 173 13.22 0.57 -3.42
N ARG A 174 13.00 -0.43 -2.55
CA ARG A 174 13.93 -0.73 -1.43
C ARG A 174 15.34 -1.06 -1.93
N ARG A 175 15.44 -1.82 -3.03
CA ARG A 175 16.71 -2.17 -3.65
C ARG A 175 17.35 -0.95 -4.33
N LEU A 176 16.55 -0.15 -5.05
CA LEU A 176 17.03 1.04 -5.76
C LEU A 176 17.44 2.18 -4.80
N ALA A 177 16.69 2.38 -3.72
CA ALA A 177 16.93 3.42 -2.74
C ALA A 177 17.98 3.06 -1.67
N ASN A 178 18.47 1.82 -1.70
CA ASN A 178 19.38 1.24 -0.71
C ASN A 178 18.91 1.45 0.74
N THR A 179 17.63 1.18 1.00
CA THR A 179 17.03 1.26 2.34
C THR A 179 15.82 0.35 2.46
N ARG A 180 15.58 -0.17 3.65
CA ARG A 180 14.36 -0.95 3.95
C ARG A 180 13.13 -0.06 4.21
N ARG A 181 13.35 1.22 4.54
CA ARG A 181 12.29 2.17 4.90
C ARG A 181 11.69 2.80 3.65
N VAL A 182 10.82 2.04 2.99
CA VAL A 182 10.06 2.50 1.81
C VAL A 182 8.61 2.09 1.97
N GLY A 183 7.69 3.01 1.65
CA GLY A 183 6.25 2.79 1.63
C GLY A 183 5.60 3.57 0.49
N HIS A 184 4.28 3.43 0.33
CA HIS A 184 3.51 4.18 -0.67
C HIS A 184 2.24 4.79 -0.05
N ALA A 185 1.70 5.83 -0.70
CA ALA A 185 0.41 6.43 -0.38
C ALA A 185 -0.60 6.12 -1.50
N GLY A 186 -1.70 5.45 -1.13
CA GLY A 186 -2.77 5.06 -2.06
C GLY A 186 -2.39 3.87 -2.94
N THR A 187 -2.95 2.70 -2.63
CA THR A 187 -2.77 1.49 -3.44
C THR A 187 -3.36 1.67 -4.84
N LEU A 188 -2.69 1.12 -5.84
CA LEU A 188 -3.22 0.82 -7.17
C LEU A 188 -3.31 -0.69 -7.35
N ASP A 189 -4.40 -1.13 -7.97
CA ASP A 189 -4.63 -2.52 -8.39
C ASP A 189 -3.55 -2.95 -9.41
N PRO A 190 -3.30 -4.26 -9.58
CA PRO A 190 -2.27 -4.76 -10.50
C PRO A 190 -2.49 -4.30 -11.95
N MET A 191 -3.72 -4.40 -12.48
CA MET A 191 -4.05 -3.91 -13.82
C MET A 191 -3.93 -2.38 -13.99
N ALA A 192 -4.02 -1.62 -12.90
CA ALA A 192 -3.98 -0.16 -12.97
C ALA A 192 -2.55 0.34 -13.25
N THR A 193 -2.39 1.54 -13.79
CA THR A 193 -1.07 2.16 -14.01
C THR A 193 -1.03 3.58 -13.47
N GLY A 194 0.11 4.26 -13.59
CA GLY A 194 0.21 5.69 -13.33
C GLY A 194 0.76 6.03 -11.94
N VAL A 195 0.42 7.23 -11.48
CA VAL A 195 1.01 7.89 -10.30
C VAL A 195 0.91 7.02 -9.04
N LEU A 196 2.05 6.59 -8.51
CA LEU A 196 2.21 5.99 -7.19
C LEU A 196 3.19 6.83 -6.37
N VAL A 197 2.67 7.47 -5.31
CA VAL A 197 3.48 8.27 -4.38
C VAL A 197 4.25 7.33 -3.45
N VAL A 198 5.57 7.34 -3.54
CA VAL A 198 6.49 6.48 -2.77
C VAL A 198 7.28 7.34 -1.79
N GLY A 199 7.26 7.01 -0.51
CA GLY A 199 8.03 7.70 0.53
C GLY A 199 9.24 6.88 0.94
N VAL A 200 10.39 7.54 1.08
CA VAL A 200 11.65 6.93 1.48
C VAL A 200 12.11 7.47 2.83
N ASN A 201 12.61 6.57 3.69
CA ASN A 201 13.12 6.86 5.03
C ASN A 201 12.11 7.63 5.91
N ARG A 202 12.44 8.82 6.40
CA ARG A 202 11.54 9.61 7.28
C ARG A 202 10.24 10.02 6.58
N ALA A 203 10.25 10.14 5.24
CA ALA A 203 9.08 10.51 4.46
C ALA A 203 7.97 9.44 4.48
N THR A 204 8.26 8.21 4.89
CA THR A 204 7.22 7.18 5.09
C THR A 204 6.15 7.60 6.10
N LYS A 205 6.49 8.46 7.06
CA LYS A 205 5.53 9.04 8.02
C LYS A 205 4.60 10.10 7.39
N LEU A 206 5.07 10.78 6.34
CA LEU A 206 4.29 11.79 5.62
C LEU A 206 3.19 11.14 4.75
N LEU A 207 3.41 9.91 4.30
CA LEU A 207 2.46 9.17 3.44
C LEU A 207 1.07 9.00 4.08
N THR A 208 0.99 8.91 5.41
CA THR A 208 -0.27 8.82 6.17
C THR A 208 -1.19 10.01 5.93
N PHE A 209 -0.64 11.17 5.56
CA PHE A 209 -1.40 12.38 5.26
C PHE A 209 -1.65 12.50 3.75
N LEU A 210 -0.64 12.19 2.92
CA LEU A 210 -0.75 12.24 1.46
C LEU A 210 -1.74 11.22 0.87
N VAL A 211 -2.04 10.12 1.60
CA VAL A 211 -3.09 9.18 1.19
C VAL A 211 -4.46 9.85 1.12
N GLY A 212 -4.70 10.89 1.93
CA GLY A 212 -5.96 11.61 2.04
C GLY A 212 -6.24 12.63 0.92
N CYS A 213 -5.27 12.91 0.05
CA CYS A 213 -5.49 13.84 -1.07
C CYS A 213 -6.61 13.34 -2.00
N ASP A 214 -7.14 14.19 -2.86
CA ASP A 214 -7.95 13.76 -4.00
C ASP A 214 -7.07 13.00 -5.02
N LYS A 215 -7.71 12.30 -5.96
CA LYS A 215 -7.05 11.57 -7.03
C LYS A 215 -7.83 11.74 -8.34
N GLU A 216 -7.09 11.76 -9.44
CA GLU A 216 -7.65 11.79 -10.79
C GLU A 216 -7.26 10.52 -11.54
N TYR A 217 -8.20 10.00 -12.33
CA TYR A 217 -8.01 8.82 -13.14
C TYR A 217 -8.58 9.02 -14.54
N THR A 218 -7.89 8.44 -15.52
CA THR A 218 -8.48 8.05 -16.81
C THR A 218 -8.81 6.56 -16.75
N ALA A 219 -9.98 6.16 -17.23
CA ALA A 219 -10.40 4.77 -17.19
C ALA A 219 -11.24 4.40 -18.41
N THR A 220 -11.33 3.09 -18.69
CA THR A 220 -12.28 2.52 -19.64
C THR A 220 -13.23 1.60 -18.87
N ILE A 221 -14.52 1.92 -18.90
CA ILE A 221 -15.61 1.12 -18.34
C ILE A 221 -16.21 0.29 -19.47
N ARG A 222 -16.27 -1.02 -19.31
CA ARG A 222 -17.00 -1.92 -20.23
C ARG A 222 -18.40 -2.18 -19.68
N LEU A 223 -19.41 -1.86 -20.47
CA LEU A 223 -20.82 -2.11 -20.20
C LEU A 223 -21.32 -3.33 -21.00
N GLY A 224 -22.20 -4.12 -20.39
CA GLY A 224 -22.68 -5.38 -20.98
C GLY A 224 -21.99 -6.64 -20.44
N GLN A 225 -21.06 -6.50 -19.50
CA GLN A 225 -20.37 -7.57 -18.79
C GLN A 225 -20.06 -7.17 -17.34
N SER A 226 -20.27 -8.10 -16.41
CA SER A 226 -19.91 -7.98 -15.00
C SER A 226 -18.86 -9.04 -14.63
N THR A 227 -17.90 -8.68 -13.77
CA THR A 227 -16.85 -9.59 -13.30
C THR A 227 -16.83 -9.66 -11.78
N VAL A 228 -16.24 -10.73 -11.21
CA VAL A 228 -16.14 -10.93 -9.75
C VAL A 228 -15.42 -9.77 -9.05
N THR A 229 -14.44 -9.16 -9.71
CA THR A 229 -13.52 -8.17 -9.14
C THR A 229 -13.88 -6.74 -9.53
N ASP A 230 -14.95 -6.54 -10.29
CA ASP A 230 -15.32 -5.26 -10.92
C ASP A 230 -14.24 -4.71 -11.87
N ASP A 231 -13.34 -5.58 -12.34
CA ASP A 231 -12.30 -5.28 -13.33
C ASP A 231 -12.00 -6.47 -14.25
N ALA A 232 -11.15 -6.25 -15.26
CA ALA A 232 -10.76 -7.25 -16.25
C ALA A 232 -9.84 -8.37 -15.73
N GLU A 233 -9.37 -8.31 -14.48
CA GLU A 233 -8.61 -9.42 -13.88
C GLU A 233 -9.53 -10.50 -13.30
N GLY A 234 -10.82 -10.21 -13.12
CA GLY A 234 -11.81 -11.14 -12.57
C GLY A 234 -12.52 -11.96 -13.64
N ASP A 235 -12.99 -13.13 -13.23
CA ASP A 235 -13.83 -13.97 -14.07
C ASP A 235 -15.19 -13.28 -14.34
N VAL A 236 -15.69 -13.42 -15.57
CA VAL A 236 -17.01 -12.92 -15.98
C VAL A 236 -18.09 -13.71 -15.26
N VAL A 237 -19.02 -13.01 -14.59
CA VAL A 237 -20.16 -13.61 -13.86
C VAL A 237 -21.48 -13.41 -14.59
N ASP A 238 -21.60 -12.36 -15.38
CA ASP A 238 -22.77 -12.07 -16.20
C ASP A 238 -22.36 -11.30 -17.46
N ALA A 239 -23.06 -11.53 -18.56
CA ALA A 239 -22.73 -10.97 -19.87
C ALA A 239 -23.99 -10.79 -20.73
N PRO A 240 -24.96 -9.96 -20.31
CA PRO A 240 -26.19 -9.73 -21.06
C PRO A 240 -25.94 -9.04 -22.42
N GLY A 241 -24.77 -8.43 -22.57
CA GLY A 241 -24.40 -7.61 -23.70
C GLY A 241 -25.03 -6.21 -23.63
N ALA A 242 -24.47 -5.30 -24.42
CA ALA A 242 -24.95 -3.94 -24.55
C ALA A 242 -24.75 -3.43 -25.99
N THR A 243 -25.62 -2.53 -26.41
CA THR A 243 -25.45 -1.70 -27.60
C THR A 243 -25.53 -0.23 -27.17
N ARG A 244 -25.05 0.68 -28.00
CA ARG A 244 -25.15 2.13 -27.84
C ARG A 244 -26.59 2.62 -27.88
N GLU A 245 -27.50 1.84 -28.48
CA GLU A 245 -28.93 2.11 -28.44
C GLU A 245 -29.50 1.88 -27.03
N VAL A 246 -29.05 0.82 -26.34
CA VAL A 246 -29.41 0.55 -24.94
C VAL A 246 -28.69 1.51 -23.99
N VAL A 247 -27.41 1.77 -24.24
CA VAL A 247 -26.61 2.80 -23.55
C VAL A 247 -26.84 4.15 -24.24
N ALA A 248 -28.12 4.54 -24.34
CA ALA A 248 -28.50 5.81 -24.94
C ALA A 248 -27.82 6.97 -24.21
N GLU A 249 -27.41 7.99 -24.96
CA GLU A 249 -26.63 9.12 -24.42
C GLU A 249 -27.31 9.80 -23.23
N GLN A 250 -28.64 9.98 -23.26
CA GLN A 250 -29.38 10.54 -22.14
C GLN A 250 -29.39 9.63 -20.90
N ALA A 251 -29.50 8.31 -21.10
CA ALA A 251 -29.48 7.35 -19.99
C ALA A 251 -28.09 7.29 -19.36
N LEU A 252 -27.04 7.29 -20.18
CA LEU A 252 -25.65 7.33 -19.73
C LEU A 252 -25.37 8.63 -18.95
N SER A 253 -25.77 9.78 -19.50
CA SER A 253 -25.58 11.07 -18.83
C SER A 253 -26.32 11.16 -17.50
N ALA A 254 -27.54 10.61 -17.41
CA ALA A 254 -28.30 10.58 -16.16
C ALA A 254 -27.65 9.68 -15.11
N ALA A 255 -27.23 8.46 -15.51
CA ALA A 255 -26.55 7.54 -14.61
C ALA A 255 -25.19 8.09 -14.10
N VAL A 256 -24.43 8.77 -14.96
CA VAL A 256 -23.19 9.47 -14.56
C VAL A 256 -23.49 10.61 -13.58
N ALA A 257 -24.56 11.38 -13.79
CA ALA A 257 -24.94 12.45 -12.89
C ALA A 257 -25.33 11.92 -11.49
N GLU A 258 -25.98 10.77 -11.40
CA GLU A 258 -26.30 10.11 -10.11
C GLU A 258 -25.05 9.63 -9.36
N LEU A 259 -23.96 9.33 -10.09
CA LEU A 259 -22.68 8.91 -9.53
C LEU A 259 -21.70 10.08 -9.31
N THR A 260 -22.15 11.33 -9.47
CA THR A 260 -21.34 12.54 -9.32
C THR A 260 -21.79 13.36 -8.10
N GLY A 261 -20.83 13.90 -7.35
CA GLY A 261 -21.07 14.61 -6.09
C GLY A 261 -20.79 13.73 -4.87
N ASP A 262 -21.47 14.03 -3.76
CA ASP A 262 -21.36 13.25 -2.53
C ASP A 262 -22.27 12.01 -2.61
N ILE A 263 -21.66 10.82 -2.57
CA ILE A 263 -22.37 9.54 -2.73
C ILE A 263 -21.95 8.55 -1.63
N ASP A 264 -22.84 7.61 -1.33
CA ASP A 264 -22.52 6.44 -0.50
C ASP A 264 -22.12 5.28 -1.41
N GLN A 265 -20.84 4.91 -1.38
CA GLN A 265 -20.30 3.86 -2.22
C GLN A 265 -20.08 2.58 -1.43
N VAL A 266 -20.58 1.45 -1.94
CA VAL A 266 -20.19 0.11 -1.48
C VAL A 266 -18.88 -0.27 -2.17
N PRO A 267 -17.77 -0.44 -1.43
CA PRO A 267 -16.50 -0.85 -2.03
C PRO A 267 -16.63 -2.21 -2.73
N SER A 268 -15.76 -2.49 -3.70
CA SER A 268 -15.69 -3.82 -4.31
C SER A 268 -15.41 -4.90 -3.25
N SER A 269 -16.06 -6.06 -3.39
CA SER A 269 -15.89 -7.24 -2.51
C SER A 269 -14.40 -7.65 -2.42
N VAL A 270 -13.65 -7.43 -3.49
CA VAL A 270 -12.22 -7.75 -3.64
C VAL A 270 -11.29 -6.58 -3.23
N SER A 271 -11.75 -5.70 -2.32
CA SER A 271 -10.94 -4.58 -1.83
C SER A 271 -9.86 -4.98 -0.80
N ALA A 272 -8.89 -4.09 -0.57
CA ALA A 272 -7.90 -4.25 0.50
C ALA A 272 -8.48 -3.98 1.91
N ILE A 273 -9.79 -3.72 2.01
CA ILE A 273 -10.45 -3.38 3.27
C ILE A 273 -10.40 -4.60 4.18
N LYS A 274 -10.02 -4.35 5.44
CA LYS A 274 -10.05 -5.37 6.48
C LYS A 274 -11.44 -5.41 7.07
N ILE A 275 -12.05 -6.60 7.06
CA ILE A 275 -13.30 -6.91 7.75
C ILE A 275 -12.93 -7.93 8.83
N ASP A 276 -13.17 -7.58 10.09
CA ASP A 276 -12.76 -8.37 11.26
C ASP A 276 -11.28 -8.82 11.22
N GLY A 277 -10.41 -7.90 10.79
CA GLY A 277 -8.96 -8.09 10.79
C GLY A 277 -8.37 -8.82 9.58
N LYS A 278 -9.19 -9.47 8.74
CA LYS A 278 -8.73 -10.16 7.52
C LYS A 278 -9.07 -9.33 6.27
N ARG A 279 -8.18 -9.31 5.28
CA ARG A 279 -8.40 -8.61 3.99
C ARG A 279 -9.54 -9.29 3.22
N SER A 280 -10.50 -8.53 2.69
CA SER A 280 -11.64 -9.11 1.95
C SER A 280 -11.20 -9.87 0.69
N TYR A 281 -10.12 -9.42 0.02
CA TYR A 281 -9.46 -10.14 -1.09
C TYR A 281 -9.22 -11.64 -0.83
N ALA A 282 -8.83 -12.03 0.39
CA ALA A 282 -8.52 -13.42 0.71
C ALA A 282 -9.78 -14.30 0.93
N ARG A 283 -10.91 -13.67 1.27
CA ARG A 283 -12.16 -14.37 1.60
C ARG A 283 -13.07 -14.57 0.39
N VAL A 284 -13.10 -13.61 -0.55
CA VAL A 284 -13.86 -13.74 -1.80
C VAL A 284 -13.33 -14.89 -2.67
N ARG A 285 -12.00 -15.10 -2.72
CA ARG A 285 -11.40 -16.29 -3.36
C ARG A 285 -11.72 -17.61 -2.63
N GLY A 286 -12.14 -17.55 -1.38
CA GLY A 286 -12.60 -18.70 -0.59
C GLY A 286 -14.10 -19.00 -0.75
N GLY A 287 -14.83 -18.21 -1.55
CA GLY A 287 -16.27 -18.38 -1.79
C GLY A 287 -17.18 -17.83 -0.69
N GLU A 288 -16.68 -16.98 0.21
CA GLU A 288 -17.51 -16.28 1.20
C GLU A 288 -18.05 -14.97 0.60
N ASP A 289 -19.38 -14.86 0.46
CA ASP A 289 -20.05 -13.59 0.19
C ASP A 289 -19.94 -12.68 1.41
N ILE A 290 -19.36 -11.49 1.20
CA ILE A 290 -19.23 -10.50 2.26
C ILE A 290 -19.94 -9.23 1.84
N GLU A 291 -21.00 -8.90 2.57
CA GLU A 291 -21.66 -7.61 2.47
C GLU A 291 -20.75 -6.52 3.06
N LEU A 292 -20.30 -5.62 2.20
CA LEU A 292 -19.54 -4.44 2.57
C LEU A 292 -20.50 -3.29 2.88
N ALA A 293 -20.33 -2.65 4.03
CA ALA A 293 -21.07 -1.44 4.34
C ALA A 293 -20.66 -0.28 3.42
N ALA A 294 -21.65 0.47 2.94
CA ALA A 294 -21.43 1.69 2.15
C ALA A 294 -20.66 2.74 2.97
N ARG A 295 -19.91 3.59 2.26
CA ARG A 295 -19.10 4.67 2.86
C ARG A 295 -19.26 5.95 2.05
N PRO A 296 -19.27 7.11 2.72
CA PRO A 296 -19.35 8.38 2.03
C PRO A 296 -18.05 8.62 1.25
N VAL A 297 -18.20 8.99 -0.01
CA VAL A 297 -17.13 9.42 -0.91
C VAL A 297 -17.63 10.61 -1.75
N THR A 298 -16.71 11.31 -2.40
CA THR A 298 -17.06 12.44 -3.27
C THR A 298 -16.44 12.19 -4.64
N VAL A 299 -17.26 12.24 -5.68
CA VAL A 299 -16.83 12.23 -7.08
C VAL A 299 -17.00 13.66 -7.59
N SER A 300 -15.93 14.45 -7.55
CA SER A 300 -15.98 15.87 -7.94
C SER A 300 -16.10 16.07 -9.45
N ARG A 301 -15.69 15.06 -10.23
CA ARG A 301 -15.78 15.06 -11.69
C ARG A 301 -16.00 13.65 -12.19
N PHE A 302 -16.91 13.50 -13.16
CA PHE A 302 -17.13 12.26 -13.89
C PHE A 302 -17.51 12.60 -15.34
N ASP A 303 -16.50 12.74 -16.19
CA ASP A 303 -16.70 13.11 -17.59
C ASP A 303 -16.62 11.87 -18.48
N VAL A 304 -17.60 11.71 -19.36
CA VAL A 304 -17.53 10.74 -20.46
C VAL A 304 -16.79 11.38 -21.63
N LEU A 305 -15.72 10.73 -22.08
CA LEU A 305 -14.89 11.20 -23.19
C LEU A 305 -15.30 10.56 -24.52
N GLU A 306 -15.39 9.23 -24.54
CA GLU A 306 -15.69 8.48 -25.76
C GLU A 306 -16.55 7.25 -25.43
N VAL A 307 -17.46 6.92 -26.34
CA VAL A 307 -18.33 5.73 -26.24
C VAL A 307 -18.19 4.93 -27.52
N ARG A 308 -17.81 3.66 -27.41
CA ARG A 308 -17.53 2.77 -28.55
C ARG A 308 -18.23 1.42 -28.35
N GLU A 309 -18.96 0.97 -29.36
CA GLU A 309 -19.42 -0.42 -29.42
C GLU A 309 -18.25 -1.33 -29.84
N THR A 310 -18.15 -2.49 -29.19
CA THR A 310 -17.16 -3.51 -29.53
C THR A 310 -17.71 -4.90 -29.22
N SER A 311 -16.88 -5.93 -29.28
CA SER A 311 -17.22 -7.30 -28.90
C SER A 311 -16.20 -7.87 -27.94
N ALA A 312 -16.69 -8.58 -26.93
CA ALA A 312 -15.91 -9.33 -25.96
C ALA A 312 -16.16 -10.84 -26.14
N ASP A 313 -15.17 -11.65 -25.74
CA ASP A 313 -15.26 -13.12 -25.72
C ASP A 313 -15.80 -13.76 -27.01
N GLY A 314 -15.44 -13.16 -28.15
CA GLY A 314 -15.70 -13.69 -29.50
C GLY A 314 -17.10 -13.47 -30.06
N ALA A 315 -18.08 -12.97 -29.28
CA ALA A 315 -19.43 -12.70 -29.79
C ALA A 315 -20.29 -11.73 -28.97
N THR A 316 -19.98 -11.49 -27.69
CA THR A 316 -20.81 -10.64 -26.83
C THR A 316 -20.63 -9.18 -27.21
N ARG A 317 -21.70 -8.52 -27.67
CA ARG A 317 -21.67 -7.07 -27.92
C ARG A 317 -21.55 -6.32 -26.61
N VAL A 318 -20.63 -5.38 -26.53
CA VAL A 318 -20.37 -4.57 -25.33
C VAL A 318 -20.13 -3.12 -25.74
N VAL A 319 -20.23 -2.20 -24.78
CA VAL A 319 -19.95 -0.78 -24.98
C VAL A 319 -18.82 -0.36 -24.06
N ASP A 320 -17.70 0.08 -24.62
CA ASP A 320 -16.59 0.65 -23.87
C ASP A 320 -16.76 2.17 -23.78
N VAL A 321 -16.70 2.70 -22.55
CA VAL A 321 -16.87 4.11 -22.20
C VAL A 321 -15.57 4.60 -21.57
N ASP A 322 -14.87 5.51 -22.25
CA ASP A 322 -13.70 6.18 -21.71
C ASP A 322 -14.12 7.38 -20.87
N VAL A 323 -13.51 7.50 -19.69
CA VAL A 323 -13.92 8.48 -18.68
C VAL A 323 -12.74 9.14 -18.01
N VAL A 324 -12.96 10.35 -17.52
CA VAL A 324 -12.09 11.02 -16.54
C VAL A 324 -12.87 11.17 -15.25
N VAL A 325 -12.27 10.72 -14.15
CA VAL A 325 -12.89 10.84 -12.83
C VAL A 325 -11.93 11.51 -11.85
N GLU A 326 -12.44 12.48 -11.10
CA GLU A 326 -11.77 13.08 -9.94
C GLU A 326 -12.54 12.71 -8.69
N VAL A 327 -11.85 12.13 -7.72
CA VAL A 327 -12.48 11.49 -6.57
C VAL A 327 -11.72 11.77 -5.29
N SER A 328 -12.44 11.82 -4.18
CA SER A 328 -11.85 11.89 -2.85
C SER A 328 -11.14 10.57 -2.49
N SER A 329 -10.28 10.63 -1.46
CA SER A 329 -9.56 9.44 -1.00
C SER A 329 -10.52 8.35 -0.53
N GLY A 330 -10.22 7.09 -0.85
CA GLY A 330 -11.04 5.94 -0.45
C GLY A 330 -12.12 5.54 -1.46
N THR A 331 -12.31 6.32 -2.53
CA THR A 331 -13.19 5.97 -3.65
C THR A 331 -12.63 4.84 -4.49
N TYR A 332 -13.49 3.89 -4.84
CA TYR A 332 -13.19 2.75 -5.71
C TYR A 332 -13.73 3.02 -7.12
N VAL A 333 -12.84 3.33 -8.07
CA VAL A 333 -13.24 3.54 -9.48
C VAL A 333 -13.84 2.27 -10.08
N ARG A 334 -13.41 1.08 -9.62
CA ARG A 334 -14.04 -0.21 -9.95
C ARG A 334 -15.52 -0.26 -9.56
N ALA A 335 -15.86 0.23 -8.37
CA ALA A 335 -17.25 0.30 -7.94
C ALA A 335 -18.05 1.30 -8.80
N LEU A 336 -17.48 2.44 -9.20
CA LEU A 336 -18.14 3.36 -10.16
C LEU A 336 -18.49 2.66 -11.48
N ALA A 337 -17.60 1.81 -12.00
CA ALA A 337 -17.85 1.05 -13.22
C ALA A 337 -19.01 0.04 -13.07
N ARG A 338 -19.02 -0.69 -11.97
CA ARG A 338 -20.10 -1.62 -11.61
C ARG A 338 -21.43 -0.89 -11.43
N ASP A 339 -21.43 0.18 -10.64
CA ASP A 339 -22.63 0.93 -10.27
C ASP A 339 -23.22 1.64 -11.50
N LEU A 340 -22.37 2.14 -12.41
CA LEU A 340 -22.82 2.68 -13.71
C LEU A 340 -23.51 1.60 -14.55
N GLY A 341 -22.90 0.41 -14.64
CA GLY A 341 -23.49 -0.72 -15.36
C GLY A 341 -24.80 -1.21 -14.75
N ALA A 342 -24.91 -1.19 -13.41
CA ALA A 342 -26.14 -1.54 -12.69
C ALA A 342 -27.25 -0.51 -12.93
N ALA A 343 -26.95 0.79 -12.88
CA ALA A 343 -27.90 1.86 -13.17
C ALA A 343 -28.47 1.76 -14.59
N LEU A 344 -27.64 1.31 -15.55
CA LEU A 344 -28.03 1.07 -16.94
C LEU A 344 -28.68 -0.31 -17.19
N GLY A 345 -28.68 -1.19 -16.19
CA GLY A 345 -29.26 -2.54 -16.29
C GLY A 345 -28.50 -3.52 -17.18
N VAL A 346 -27.24 -3.24 -17.51
CA VAL A 346 -26.40 -4.05 -18.42
C VAL A 346 -25.15 -4.63 -17.76
N GLY A 347 -24.89 -4.25 -16.50
CA GLY A 347 -23.65 -4.61 -15.80
C GLY A 347 -22.44 -3.85 -16.34
N GLY A 348 -21.35 -3.83 -15.56
CA GLY A 348 -20.14 -3.13 -15.96
C GLY A 348 -18.92 -3.44 -15.10
N HIS A 349 -17.74 -3.27 -15.68
CA HIS A 349 -16.45 -3.41 -15.01
C HIS A 349 -15.37 -2.55 -15.67
N LEU A 350 -14.24 -2.35 -15.00
CA LEU A 350 -13.10 -1.64 -15.61
C LEU A 350 -12.25 -2.54 -16.50
N THR A 351 -11.90 -2.09 -17.69
CA THR A 351 -10.93 -2.75 -18.58
C THR A 351 -9.57 -2.06 -18.59
N ALA A 352 -9.53 -0.77 -18.27
CA ALA A 352 -8.31 0.00 -18.11
C ALA A 352 -8.46 1.03 -16.99
N LEU A 353 -7.38 1.25 -16.23
CA LEU A 353 -7.33 2.27 -15.19
C LEU A 353 -5.93 2.87 -15.12
N ARG A 354 -5.83 4.20 -15.22
CA ARG A 354 -4.58 4.93 -15.04
C ARG A 354 -4.82 6.12 -14.11
N ARG A 355 -4.09 6.14 -12.99
CA ARG A 355 -4.10 7.28 -12.08
C ARG A 355 -3.19 8.37 -12.63
N THR A 356 -3.76 9.50 -13.01
CA THR A 356 -3.02 10.62 -13.61
C THR A 356 -2.51 11.60 -12.55
N ARG A 357 -3.15 11.64 -11.38
CA ARG A 357 -2.83 12.58 -10.30
C ARG A 357 -3.14 12.05 -8.90
N VAL A 358 -2.36 12.48 -7.91
CA VAL A 358 -2.65 12.38 -6.47
C VAL A 358 -2.35 13.72 -5.82
N GLY A 359 -3.38 14.47 -5.38
CA GLY A 359 -3.18 15.84 -4.91
C GLY A 359 -2.51 16.70 -5.99
N THR A 360 -1.33 17.23 -5.69
CA THR A 360 -0.50 18.01 -6.63
C THR A 360 0.45 17.15 -7.47
N PHE A 361 0.61 15.87 -7.15
CA PHE A 361 1.56 15.00 -7.85
C PHE A 361 0.94 14.43 -9.13
N THR A 362 1.49 14.81 -10.28
CA THR A 362 1.01 14.40 -11.62
C THR A 362 1.95 13.43 -12.30
N LEU A 363 1.55 12.91 -13.47
CA LEU A 363 2.38 12.09 -14.34
C LEU A 363 3.65 12.81 -14.85
N ASP A 364 3.64 14.14 -14.95
CA ASP A 364 4.81 14.90 -15.43
C ASP A 364 6.01 14.79 -14.48
N ALA A 365 5.73 14.60 -13.18
CA ALA A 365 6.75 14.35 -12.17
C ALA A 365 7.06 12.85 -11.98
N ALA A 366 6.29 11.97 -12.61
CA ALA A 366 6.42 10.52 -12.44
C ALA A 366 7.61 9.98 -13.25
N ARG A 367 8.35 9.05 -12.64
CA ARG A 367 9.43 8.32 -13.30
C ARG A 367 9.13 6.83 -13.32
N THR A 368 9.54 6.15 -14.37
CA THR A 368 9.45 4.69 -14.42
C THR A 368 10.51 4.06 -13.51
N LEU A 369 10.31 2.79 -13.16
CA LEU A 369 11.31 2.03 -12.40
C LEU A 369 12.64 1.86 -13.18
N ASP A 370 12.58 1.89 -14.51
CA ASP A 370 13.75 1.77 -15.38
C ASP A 370 14.56 3.07 -15.42
N ASP A 371 13.89 4.23 -15.44
CA ASP A 371 14.55 5.54 -15.31
C ASP A 371 15.33 5.62 -14.00
N ILE A 372 14.67 5.23 -12.90
CA ILE A 372 15.27 5.22 -11.56
C ILE A 372 16.41 4.20 -11.49
N SER A 373 16.26 3.02 -12.10
CA SER A 373 17.35 2.03 -12.19
C SER A 373 18.56 2.59 -12.91
N THR A 374 18.34 3.34 -14.00
CA THR A 374 19.41 3.96 -14.78
C THR A 374 20.21 4.98 -13.96
N GLU A 375 19.57 5.75 -13.08
CA GLU A 375 20.26 6.63 -12.13
C GLU A 375 21.16 5.84 -11.17
N VAL A 376 20.63 4.75 -10.60
CA VAL A 376 21.34 3.88 -9.65
C VAL A 376 22.51 3.16 -10.31
N ASP A 377 22.32 2.64 -11.52
CA ASP A 377 23.35 1.92 -12.27
C ASP A 377 24.49 2.88 -12.70
N ALA A 378 24.18 4.16 -12.86
CA ALA A 378 25.16 5.24 -13.04
C ALA A 378 25.82 5.70 -11.72
N GLY A 379 25.58 5.02 -10.61
CA GLY A 379 26.19 5.29 -9.30
C GLY A 379 25.59 6.47 -8.54
N ARG A 380 24.40 6.96 -8.93
CA ARG A 380 23.70 8.06 -8.25
C ARG A 380 22.58 7.52 -7.35
N ALA A 381 22.30 8.22 -6.25
CA ALA A 381 21.09 7.96 -5.49
C ALA A 381 19.88 8.52 -6.27
N PRO A 382 18.73 7.83 -6.28
CA PRO A 382 17.49 8.36 -6.82
C PRO A 382 17.18 9.75 -6.29
N SER A 383 16.93 10.70 -7.21
CA SER A 383 16.45 12.03 -6.81
C SER A 383 15.10 11.94 -6.08
N VAL A 384 14.83 12.84 -5.13
CA VAL A 384 13.56 12.86 -4.39
C VAL A 384 13.01 14.28 -4.34
N ILE A 385 11.69 14.40 -4.24
CA ILE A 385 11.03 15.63 -3.79
C ILE A 385 11.30 15.76 -2.28
N PRO A 386 11.90 16.87 -1.82
CA PRO A 386 12.09 17.13 -0.40
C PRO A 386 10.78 17.07 0.38
N MET A 387 10.85 16.61 1.63
CA MET A 387 9.66 16.47 2.47
C MET A 387 8.95 17.80 2.74
N ALA A 388 9.71 18.90 2.84
CA ALA A 388 9.17 20.25 3.01
C ALA A 388 8.31 20.64 1.80
N ASP A 389 8.86 20.52 0.60
CA ASP A 389 8.19 20.86 -0.66
C ASP A 389 6.94 19.99 -0.85
N ALA A 390 7.07 18.67 -0.71
CA ALA A 390 5.95 17.75 -0.82
C ALA A 390 4.82 18.03 0.20
N ALA A 391 5.15 18.51 1.39
CA ALA A 391 4.15 18.86 2.40
C ALA A 391 3.55 20.26 2.18
N ALA A 392 4.34 21.22 1.71
CA ALA A 392 3.89 22.57 1.38
C ALA A 392 2.96 22.58 0.16
N ASP A 393 3.20 21.71 -0.82
CA ASP A 393 2.33 21.55 -1.97
C ASP A 393 1.00 20.88 -1.59
N ALA A 394 1.02 19.98 -0.60
CA ALA A 394 -0.16 19.21 -0.20
C ALA A 394 -1.01 19.86 0.89
N PHE A 395 -0.42 20.72 1.73
CA PHE A 395 -1.06 21.25 2.94
C PHE A 395 -0.74 22.73 3.14
N ALA A 396 -1.59 23.42 3.90
CA ALA A 396 -1.28 24.77 4.38
C ALA A 396 0.03 24.78 5.17
N VAL A 397 0.80 25.86 5.08
CA VAL A 397 2.15 25.98 5.68
C VAL A 397 2.15 26.89 6.90
N HIS A 398 2.68 26.41 8.03
CA HIS A 398 3.04 27.20 9.21
C HIS A 398 4.55 27.30 9.35
N HIS A 399 5.10 28.49 9.14
CA HIS A 399 6.51 28.74 9.43
C HIS A 399 6.70 28.89 10.94
N VAL A 400 7.37 27.93 11.56
CA VAL A 400 7.62 27.93 13.00
C VAL A 400 8.96 28.59 13.32
N THR A 401 9.05 29.23 14.48
CA THR A 401 10.31 29.72 15.04
C THR A 401 11.17 28.56 15.57
N GLU A 402 12.45 28.82 15.86
CA GLU A 402 13.34 27.80 16.46
C GLU A 402 12.84 27.31 17.84
N ASP A 403 12.24 28.21 18.62
CA ASP A 403 11.68 27.87 19.94
C ASP A 403 10.43 27.01 19.81
N GLU A 404 9.58 27.30 18.82
CA GLU A 404 8.41 26.49 18.50
C GLU A 404 8.80 25.11 17.94
N GLU A 405 9.79 25.03 17.04
CA GLU A 405 10.34 23.75 16.55
C GLU A 405 10.84 22.89 17.73
N ARG A 406 11.56 23.51 18.66
CA ARG A 406 12.07 22.84 19.86
C ARG A 406 10.93 22.38 20.78
N ALA A 407 9.92 23.22 20.99
CA ALA A 407 8.74 22.87 21.78
C ALA A 407 8.00 21.66 21.18
N LEU A 408 7.78 21.66 19.85
CA LEU A 408 7.15 20.55 19.13
C LEU A 408 7.94 19.25 19.28
N THR A 409 9.27 19.31 19.24
CA THR A 409 10.15 18.13 19.44
C THR A 409 9.97 17.49 20.82
N PHE A 410 9.68 18.29 21.84
CA PHE A 410 9.34 17.80 23.19
C PHE A 410 7.86 17.47 23.39
N GLY A 411 7.06 17.48 22.31
CA GLY A 411 5.62 17.17 22.36
C GLY A 411 4.76 18.28 22.97
N GLN A 412 5.30 19.49 23.12
CA GLN A 412 4.54 20.65 23.56
C GLN A 412 3.67 21.19 22.43
N ARG A 413 2.65 21.98 22.78
CA ARG A 413 1.75 22.63 21.82
C ARG A 413 2.21 24.06 21.58
N ILE A 414 2.08 24.54 20.35
CA ILE A 414 2.33 25.93 19.96
C ILE A 414 1.00 26.64 19.70
N ALA A 415 1.01 27.95 19.51
CA ALA A 415 -0.20 28.68 19.12
C ALA A 415 -0.58 28.26 17.68
N SER A 416 -1.87 28.05 17.43
CA SER A 416 -2.33 27.88 16.05
C SER A 416 -2.34 29.23 15.34
N ALA A 417 -2.05 29.23 14.05
CA ALA A 417 -2.28 30.40 13.23
C ALA A 417 -3.79 30.52 12.92
N PRO A 418 -4.34 31.75 12.84
CA PRO A 418 -5.78 31.94 12.62
C PRO A 418 -6.24 31.34 11.29
N GLU A 419 -7.47 30.79 11.28
CA GLU A 419 -8.21 30.28 10.11
C GLU A 419 -7.65 29.01 9.41
N ARG A 420 -6.88 28.15 10.10
CA ARG A 420 -6.19 27.03 9.45
C ARG A 420 -6.85 25.66 9.55
N ALA A 421 -6.73 24.95 8.42
CA ALA A 421 -7.23 23.60 8.15
C ALA A 421 -6.67 22.53 9.10
N GLU A 422 -7.36 21.38 9.16
CA GLU A 422 -7.09 20.29 10.11
C GLU A 422 -5.68 19.68 10.00
N THR A 423 -5.03 19.76 8.83
CA THR A 423 -3.66 19.27 8.61
C THR A 423 -2.78 20.38 8.04
N VAL A 424 -1.69 20.72 8.74
CA VAL A 424 -0.80 21.83 8.42
C VAL A 424 0.66 21.38 8.43
N ALA A 425 1.45 21.77 7.44
CA ALA A 425 2.88 21.52 7.38
C ALA A 425 3.64 22.60 8.17
N ALA A 426 4.33 22.20 9.24
CA ALA A 426 5.19 23.10 10.00
C ALA A 426 6.60 23.11 9.38
N ILE A 427 7.04 24.26 8.87
CA ILE A 427 8.33 24.44 8.22
C ILE A 427 9.25 25.25 9.14
N ALA A 428 10.40 24.68 9.46
CA ALA A 428 11.42 25.31 10.30
C ALA A 428 12.15 26.46 9.56
N PRO A 429 12.85 27.36 10.27
CA PRO A 429 13.59 28.47 9.65
C PRO A 429 14.67 28.03 8.65
N ASP A 430 15.18 26.80 8.80
CA ASP A 430 16.17 26.21 7.89
C ASP A 430 15.53 25.44 6.71
N GLY A 431 14.23 25.62 6.49
CA GLY A 431 13.49 25.08 5.34
C GLY A 431 13.07 23.62 5.47
N ARG A 432 13.42 22.91 6.56
CA ARG A 432 12.97 21.53 6.76
C ARG A 432 11.52 21.47 7.22
N LEU A 433 10.84 20.38 6.85
CA LEU A 433 9.60 19.99 7.50
C LEU A 433 9.89 19.59 8.94
N ALA A 434 9.40 20.36 9.91
CA ALA A 434 9.56 20.10 11.34
C ALA A 434 8.47 19.17 11.88
N ALA A 435 7.23 19.35 11.42
CA ALA A 435 6.08 18.56 11.88
C ALA A 435 4.92 18.62 10.89
N ILE A 436 3.98 17.68 11.03
CA ILE A 436 2.59 17.88 10.60
C ILE A 436 1.77 18.20 11.83
N LEU A 437 1.05 19.31 11.79
CA LEU A 437 0.23 19.84 12.87
C LEU A 437 -1.26 19.63 12.59
N ASP A 438 -2.00 19.59 13.68
CA ASP A 438 -3.43 19.80 13.71
C ASP A 438 -3.71 21.13 14.40
N GLU A 439 -4.23 22.09 13.63
CA GLU A 439 -4.53 23.46 14.04
C GLU A 439 -6.03 23.72 14.22
N SER A 440 -6.86 22.67 14.29
CA SER A 440 -8.32 22.78 14.51
C SER A 440 -8.71 23.40 15.85
N THR A 441 -7.76 23.57 16.77
CA THR A 441 -7.96 24.20 18.09
C THR A 441 -6.99 25.36 18.27
N PRO A 442 -7.19 26.27 19.23
CA PRO A 442 -6.29 27.43 19.44
C PRO A 442 -4.82 27.08 19.75
N LYS A 443 -4.54 25.82 20.12
CA LYS A 443 -3.18 25.33 20.35
C LYS A 443 -2.89 24.15 19.45
N ALA A 444 -2.01 24.35 18.48
CA ALA A 444 -1.62 23.36 17.51
C ALA A 444 -1.02 22.12 18.21
N LYS A 445 -1.47 20.94 17.80
CA LYS A 445 -0.96 19.66 18.27
C LYS A 445 -0.16 19.00 17.16
N SER A 446 1.06 18.55 17.44
CA SER A 446 1.80 17.72 16.48
C SER A 446 1.11 16.37 16.29
N ARG A 447 0.82 16.03 15.03
CA ARG A 447 0.41 14.69 14.59
C ARG A 447 1.63 13.80 14.36
N VAL A 448 2.69 14.38 13.80
CA VAL A 448 4.03 13.76 13.70
C VAL A 448 5.10 14.85 13.68
N THR A 449 6.30 14.54 14.20
CA THR A 449 7.47 15.43 14.16
C THR A 449 8.64 14.78 13.41
N PHE A 450 9.48 15.64 12.86
CA PHE A 450 10.67 15.32 12.07
C PHE A 450 11.87 16.08 12.67
N PRO A 451 12.38 15.63 13.84
CA PRO A 451 13.52 16.27 14.48
C PRO A 451 14.74 16.22 13.56
N LYS A 452 15.67 17.17 13.74
CA LYS A 452 16.93 17.25 12.98
C LYS A 452 17.65 15.90 12.96
#